data_AF-A0A7C6D6L2-F1
#
_entry.id   AF-A0A7C6D6L2-F1
#
_cell.length_a   1.000
_cell.length_b   1.000
_cell.length_c   1.000
_cell.angle_alpha   90.00
_cell.angle_beta   90.00
_cell.angle_gamma   90.00
#
_symmetry.space_group_name_H-M   'P 1'
#
loop_
_entity.id
_entity.type
_entity.pdbx_description
1 polymer ?
#
loop_
_entity_poly.entity_id
_entity_poly.type
_entity_poly.pdbx_seq_one_letter_code
_entity_poly.pdbx_strand_id
1 'polypeptide(L)'
;MAEFEETRFFEVKAEKENKTREIILRVYDALKEKGHNPVSQIAGYLLSGDPTYITSHANARSLVRKVERDEILEELIRVYVEQYE
;
A
#
# COMPACT_ATOMS: atom_id res chain seq x y z
N MET A 1 21.63 27.54 -16.50
CA MET A 1 21.53 26.14 -16.94
C MET A 1 20.76 25.42 -15.85
N ALA A 2 19.47 25.18 -16.08
CA ALA A 2 18.57 24.51 -15.17
C ALA A 2 17.80 23.48 -16.00
N GLU A 3 18.41 22.31 -16.10
CA GLU A 3 17.82 21.06 -16.58
C GLU A 3 18.36 19.99 -15.63
N PHE A 4 17.61 18.92 -15.38
CA PHE A 4 17.97 17.74 -14.54
C PHE A 4 17.36 17.59 -13.13
N GLU A 5 16.32 18.33 -12.73
CA GLU A 5 15.57 18.00 -11.49
C GLU A 5 14.20 17.34 -11.72
N GLU A 6 13.52 17.57 -12.84
CA GLU A 6 12.15 17.06 -13.05
C GLU A 6 12.08 15.54 -13.34
N THR A 7 13.05 14.98 -14.05
CA THR A 7 13.00 13.58 -14.53
C THR A 7 13.22 12.55 -13.42
N ARG A 8 13.98 12.88 -12.37
CA ARG A 8 14.25 11.93 -11.27
C ARG A 8 13.12 11.86 -10.25
N PHE A 9 12.40 12.96 -10.05
CA PHE A 9 11.32 13.01 -9.06
C PHE A 9 10.12 12.16 -9.52
N PHE A 10 9.81 12.20 -10.82
CA PHE A 10 8.72 11.41 -11.42
C PHE A 10 9.01 9.90 -11.40
N GLU A 11 10.20 9.46 -11.80
CA GLU A 11 10.55 8.03 -11.80
C GLU A 11 10.52 7.42 -10.39
N VAL A 12 11.09 8.11 -9.40
CA VAL A 12 11.12 7.64 -8.01
C VAL A 12 9.71 7.54 -7.43
N LYS A 13 8.80 8.46 -7.79
CA LYS A 13 7.41 8.40 -7.33
C LYS A 13 6.67 7.21 -7.94
N ALA A 14 6.79 7.01 -9.26
CA ALA A 14 6.16 5.89 -9.95
C ALA A 14 6.64 4.52 -9.43
N GLU A 15 7.93 4.40 -9.10
CA GLU A 15 8.50 3.15 -8.54
C GLU A 15 7.94 2.85 -7.13
N LYS A 16 7.79 3.89 -6.30
CA LYS A 16 7.18 3.77 -4.96
C LYS A 16 5.71 3.38 -5.02
N GLU A 17 4.92 4.04 -5.87
CA GLU A 17 3.50 3.72 -6.08
C GLU A 17 3.32 2.25 -6.50
N ASN A 18 4.16 1.77 -7.42
CA ASN A 18 4.15 0.38 -7.89
C ASN A 18 4.43 -0.61 -6.75
N LYS A 19 5.44 -0.31 -5.92
CA LYS A 19 5.79 -1.13 -4.76
C LYS A 19 4.69 -1.17 -3.70
N THR A 20 4.08 -0.02 -3.40
CA THR A 20 2.98 0.10 -2.43
C THR A 20 1.78 -0.72 -2.88
N ARG A 21 1.40 -0.59 -4.15
CA ARG A 21 0.35 -1.41 -4.78
C ARG A 21 0.63 -2.91 -4.68
N GLU A 22 1.84 -3.35 -5.05
CA GLU A 22 2.22 -4.76 -4.99
C GLU A 22 2.09 -5.33 -3.58
N ILE A 23 2.53 -4.59 -2.56
CA ILE A 23 2.46 -5.01 -1.17
C ILE A 23 1.00 -5.12 -0.71
N ILE A 24 0.15 -4.13 -1.01
CA ILE A 24 -1.27 -4.15 -0.64
C ILE A 24 -1.98 -5.35 -1.26
N LEU A 25 -1.72 -5.65 -2.54
CA LEU A 25 -2.33 -6.81 -3.22
C LEU A 25 -1.90 -8.14 -2.58
N ARG A 26 -0.62 -8.31 -2.25
CA ARG A 26 -0.15 -9.52 -1.54
C ARG A 26 -0.76 -9.67 -0.16
N VAL A 27 -0.91 -8.56 0.57
CA VAL A 27 -1.59 -8.56 1.88
C VAL A 27 -3.06 -8.94 1.73
N TYR A 28 -3.73 -8.39 0.72
CA TYR A 28 -5.13 -8.70 0.41
C TYR A 28 -5.32 -10.20 0.17
N ASP A 29 -4.49 -10.80 -0.69
CA ASP A 29 -4.56 -12.22 -1.01
C ASP A 29 -4.27 -13.09 0.22
N ALA A 30 -3.24 -12.76 1.01
CA ALA A 30 -2.92 -13.50 2.23
C ALA A 30 -4.06 -13.47 3.27
N LEU A 31 -4.76 -12.33 3.39
CA LEU A 31 -5.94 -12.20 4.24
C LEU A 31 -7.10 -13.06 3.74
N LYS A 32 -7.34 -13.04 2.42
CA LYS A 32 -8.39 -13.82 1.77
C LYS A 32 -8.15 -15.32 1.91
N GLU A 33 -6.92 -15.79 1.71
CA GLU A 33 -6.52 -17.20 1.89
C GLU A 33 -6.73 -17.70 3.32
N LYS A 34 -6.63 -16.81 4.32
CA LYS A 34 -6.89 -17.13 5.72
C LYS A 34 -8.35 -16.95 6.14
N GLY A 35 -9.23 -16.60 5.21
CA GLY A 35 -10.65 -16.41 5.49
C GLY A 35 -10.96 -15.13 6.30
N HIS A 36 -10.04 -14.17 6.31
CA HIS A 36 -10.29 -12.85 6.88
C HIS A 36 -11.00 -11.95 5.86
N ASN A 37 -11.70 -10.92 6.33
CA ASN A 37 -12.17 -9.83 5.48
C ASN A 37 -10.99 -8.88 5.21
N PRO A 38 -10.42 -8.85 3.99
CA PRO A 38 -9.20 -8.09 3.76
C PRO A 38 -9.41 -6.58 3.88
N VAL A 39 -10.56 -6.08 3.42
CA VAL A 39 -10.88 -4.64 3.44
C VAL A 39 -10.97 -4.15 4.87
N SER A 40 -11.74 -4.82 5.72
CA SER A 40 -11.88 -4.43 7.13
C SER A 40 -10.56 -4.52 7.91
N GLN A 41 -9.73 -5.51 7.60
CA GLN A 41 -8.44 -5.69 8.28
C GLN A 41 -7.39 -4.68 7.83
N ILE A 42 -7.28 -4.39 6.54
CA ILE A 42 -6.41 -3.32 6.03
C ILE A 42 -6.87 -1.96 6.58
N ALA A 43 -8.17 -1.66 6.57
CA ALA A 43 -8.69 -0.43 7.17
C ALA A 43 -8.37 -0.32 8.67
N GLY A 44 -8.56 -1.42 9.42
CA GLY A 44 -8.20 -1.49 10.84
C GLY A 44 -6.71 -1.22 11.08
N TYR A 45 -5.83 -1.79 10.25
CA TYR A 45 -4.39 -1.54 10.30
C TYR A 45 -4.04 -0.07 10.01
N LEU A 46 -4.64 0.54 8.98
CA LEU A 46 -4.36 1.93 8.62
C LEU A 46 -4.74 2.88 9.77
N LEU A 47 -5.93 2.72 10.34
CA LEU A 47 -6.45 3.57 11.42
C LEU A 47 -5.70 3.38 12.73
N SER A 48 -5.43 2.13 13.13
CA SER A 48 -4.84 1.83 14.46
C SER A 48 -3.31 1.81 14.45
N GLY A 49 -2.70 1.49 13.31
CA GLY A 49 -1.28 1.15 13.21
C GLY A 49 -0.92 -0.22 13.79
N ASP A 50 -1.90 -0.98 14.32
CA ASP A 50 -1.64 -2.27 14.94
C ASP A 50 -1.49 -3.37 13.87
N PRO A 51 -0.29 -3.94 13.69
CA PRO A 51 -0.03 -4.98 12.69
C PRO A 51 -0.70 -6.33 13.01
N THR A 52 -1.35 -6.51 14.18
CA THR A 52 -2.13 -7.71 14.48
C THR A 52 -3.34 -7.86 13.56
N TYR A 53 -3.86 -6.74 13.02
CA TYR A 53 -4.86 -6.72 11.96
C TYR A 53 -4.40 -7.38 10.66
N ILE A 54 -3.12 -7.72 10.49
CA ILE A 54 -2.63 -8.34 9.27
C ILE A 54 -2.08 -9.73 9.62
N THR A 55 -2.49 -10.75 8.88
CA THR A 55 -2.02 -12.12 9.08
C THR A 55 -0.50 -12.25 8.88
N SER A 56 0.15 -13.16 9.62
CA SER A 56 1.55 -13.51 9.38
C SER A 56 1.75 -14.43 8.18
N HIS A 57 0.67 -14.97 7.62
CA HIS A 57 0.71 -15.83 6.44
C HIS A 57 1.37 -15.14 5.25
N ALA A 58 2.12 -15.90 4.44
CA ALA A 58 2.82 -15.41 3.27
C ALA A 58 3.69 -14.14 3.51
N ASN A 59 4.19 -13.97 4.73
CA ASN A 59 4.93 -12.77 5.16
C ASN A 59 4.15 -11.45 5.07
N ALA A 60 2.81 -11.47 4.96
CA ALA A 60 1.99 -10.27 4.74
C ALA A 60 2.20 -9.19 5.82
N ARG A 61 2.22 -9.57 7.10
CA ARG A 61 2.50 -8.64 8.21
C ARG A 61 3.87 -7.97 8.11
N SER A 62 4.88 -8.69 7.64
CA SER A 62 6.23 -8.13 7.47
C SER A 62 6.31 -7.26 6.23
N LEU A 63 5.57 -7.58 5.17
CA LEU A 63 5.51 -6.79 3.94
C LEU A 63 4.84 -5.43 4.17
N VAL A 64 3.68 -5.42 4.83
CA VAL A 64 2.93 -4.17 5.04
C VAL A 64 3.69 -3.15 5.89
N ARG A 65 4.55 -3.62 6.82
CA ARG A 65 5.42 -2.78 7.66
C ARG A 65 6.61 -2.16 6.91
N LYS A 66 6.85 -2.53 5.65
CA LYS A 66 7.92 -1.94 4.82
C LYS A 66 7.48 -0.67 4.09
N VAL A 67 6.21 -0.29 4.27
CA VAL A 67 5.57 0.85 3.63
C VAL A 67 4.97 1.70 4.71
N GLU A 68 5.04 3.01 4.55
CA GLU A 68 4.38 3.91 5.49
C GLU A 68 2.87 3.89 5.27
N ARG A 69 2.10 4.08 6.35
CA ARG A 69 0.64 3.97 6.30
C ARG A 69 -0.01 5.13 5.55
N ASP A 70 0.59 6.31 5.64
CA ASP A 70 0.18 7.50 4.89
C ASP A 70 0.39 7.30 3.39
N GLU A 71 1.50 6.68 2.97
CA GLU A 71 1.75 6.31 1.56
C GLU A 71 0.68 5.35 1.03
N ILE A 72 0.31 4.33 1.83
CA ILE A 72 -0.80 3.43 1.48
C ILE A 72 -2.12 4.20 1.35
N LEU A 73 -2.42 5.09 2.29
CA LEU A 73 -3.68 5.84 2.27
C LEU A 73 -3.76 6.81 1.09
N GLU A 74 -2.66 7.52 0.80
CA GLU A 74 -2.56 8.42 -0.34
C GLU A 74 -2.76 7.67 -1.66
N GLU A 75 -2.10 6.52 -1.84
CA GLU A 75 -2.29 5.64 -3.00
C GLU A 75 -3.76 5.23 -3.18
N LEU A 76 -4.41 4.80 -2.10
CA LEU A 76 -5.81 4.35 -2.14
C LEU A 76 -6.76 5.49 -2.52
N ILE A 77 -6.57 6.70 -1.98
CA ILE A 77 -7.37 7.87 -2.32
C ILE A 77 -7.14 8.27 -3.78
N ARG A 78 -5.88 8.31 -4.22
CA ARG A 78 -5.52 8.68 -5.60
C ARG A 78 -6.16 7.74 -6.61
N VAL A 79 -5.97 6.44 -6.43
CA VAL A 79 -6.56 5.41 -7.32
C VAL A 79 -8.08 5.48 -7.31
N TYR A 80 -8.70 5.75 -6.16
CA TYR A 80 -10.17 5.90 -6.08
C TYR A 80 -10.66 7.11 -6.88
N VAL A 81 -10.02 8.28 -6.75
CA VAL A 81 -10.39 9.50 -7.48
C VAL A 81 -10.12 9.35 -8.98
N GLU A 82 -9.02 8.73 -9.38
CA GLU A 82 -8.68 8.43 -10.78
C GLU A 82 -9.75 7.60 -11.50
N GLN A 83 -10.63 6.88 -10.79
CA GLN A 83 -11.76 6.18 -11.43
C GLN A 83 -12.91 7.11 -11.86
N TYR A 84 -12.90 8.36 -11.40
CA TYR A 84 -13.97 9.35 -11.60
C TYR A 84 -13.49 10.61 -12.35
N GLU A 85 -12.20 10.69 -12.69
CA GLU A 85 -11.61 11.68 -13.60
C GLU A 85 -11.46 11.10 -15.01
#